data_AF-A0A377M221-F1
#
_entry.id   AF-A0A377M221-F1
#
_cell.length_a   1.000
_cell.length_b   1.000
_cell.length_c   1.000
_cell.angle_alpha   90.00
_cell.angle_beta   90.00
_cell.angle_gamma   90.00
#
_symmetry.space_group_name_H-M   'P 1'
#
loop_
_entity.id
_entity.type
_entity.pdbx_description
1 polymer ?
#
loop_
_entity_poly.entity_id
_entity_poly.type
_entity_poly.pdbx_seq_one_letter_code
_entity_poly.pdbx_strand_id
1 'polypeptide(L)' 'MLVIDENDNVVFSELVNEITTEPDYTAALESLKA' A
#
# COMPACT_ATOMS: atom_id res chain seq x y z
N MET A 1 -3.44 0.40 4.69
CA MET A 1 -3.30 -0.43 3.48
C MET A 1 -1.98 -1.18 3.54
N LEU A 2 -1.96 -2.43 3.07
CA LEU A 2 -0.74 -3.25 2.96
C LEU A 2 -0.68 -3.85 1.56
N VAL A 3 0.48 -3.82 0.94
CA VAL A 3 0.78 -4.51 -0.33
C VAL A 3 1.89 -5.50 -0.05
N ILE A 4 1.67 -6.73 -0.49
CA ILE A 4 2.53 -7.88 -0.25
C ILE A 4 2.87 -8.51 -1.60
N ASP A 5 4.13 -8.87 -1.79
CA ASP A 5 4.60 -9.56 -3.00
C ASP A 5 4.34 -11.08 -2.96
N GLU A 6 4.73 -11.80 -4.02
CA GLU A 6 4.58 -13.26 -4.12
C GLU A 6 5.44 -14.07 -3.14
N ASN A 7 6.42 -13.43 -2.50
CA ASN A 7 7.32 -14.04 -1.51
C ASN A 7 6.93 -13.67 -0.07
N ASP A 8 5.70 -13.19 0.14
CA ASP A 8 5.16 -12.72 1.42
C ASP A 8 5.90 -11.51 2.02
N ASN A 9 6.65 -10.73 1.22
CA ASN A 9 7.30 -9.51 1.69
C ASN A 9 6.37 -8.31 1.59
N VAL A 10 6.41 -7.45 2.61
CA VAL A 10 5.67 -6.19 2.60
C VAL A 10 6.43 -5.17 1.75
N VAL A 11 5.89 -4.84 0.57
CA VAL A 11 6.47 -3.86 -0.35
C VAL A 11 5.90 -2.45 -0.14
N PHE A 12 4.72 -2.35 0.46
CA PHE A 12 4.13 -1.08 0.84
C PHE A 12 3.24 -1.23 2.07
N SER A 13 3.32 -0.25 2.96
CA SER A 13 2.47 -0.18 4.14
C SER A 13 2.10 1.27 4.39
N GLU A 14 0.81 1.54 4.48
CA GLU A 14 0.30 2.87 4.78
C GLU A 14 -0.71 2.79 5.92
N LEU A 15 -0.48 3.59 6.95
CA LEU A 15 -1.43 3.81 8.02
C LEU A 15 -2.09 5.16 7.81
N VAL A 16 -3.35 5.14 7.35
CA VAL A 16 -4.13 6.36 7.17
C VAL A 16 -4.54 6.89 8.54
N ASN A 17 -4.29 8.18 8.77
CA ASN A 17 -4.55 8.82 10.07
C ASN A 17 -6.05 9.00 10.37
N GLU A 18 -6.92 8.96 9.35
CA GLU A 18 -8.36 9.11 9.47
C GLU A 18 -9.10 7.97 8.75
N ILE A 19 -10.09 7.37 9.42
CA ILE A 19 -10.81 6.19 8.90
C ILE A 19 -11.67 6.50 7.67
N THR A 20 -12.20 7.72 7.57
CA THR A 20 -13.00 8.17 6.41
C THR A 20 -12.15 8.57 5.21
N THR A 21 -10.85 8.78 5.42
CA THR A 21 -9.93 9.10 4.33
C THR A 21 -9.52 7.81 3.65
N GLU A 22 -9.63 7.79 2.33
CA GLU A 22 -9.17 6.66 1.53
C GLU A 22 -7.62 6.65 1.49
N PRO A 23 -6.99 5.46 1.54
CA PRO A 23 -5.54 5.35 1.40
C PRO A 23 -5.05 5.80 0.03
N ASP A 24 -3.75 6.08 -0.09
CA ASP A 24 -3.15 6.45 -1.36
C ASP A 24 -2.98 5.21 -2.28
N TYR A 25 -4.03 4.98 -3.08
CA TYR A 25 -4.04 3.91 -4.08
C TYR A 25 -2.96 4.10 -5.15
N THR A 26 -2.58 5.34 -5.44
CA THR A 26 -1.56 5.62 -6.46
C THR A 26 -0.21 5.18 -5.93
N ALA A 27 0.15 5.56 -4.71
CA ALA A 27 1.39 5.14 -4.05
C ALA A 27 1.49 3.61 -3.93
N ALA A 28 0.39 2.95 -3.58
CA ALA A 28 0.33 1.50 -3.53
C ALA A 28 0.52 0.84 -4.91
N LEU A 29 -0.09 1.37 -5.97
CA LEU A 29 0.07 0.84 -7.32
C LEU A 29 1.46 1.13 -7.90
N GLU A 30 2.08 2.25 -7.56
CA GLU A 30 3.46 2.54 -7.95
C GLU A 30 4.46 1.61 -7.26
N SER A 31 4.20 1.20 -6.01
CA SER A 31 5.04 0.21 -5.33
C SER A 31 5.05 -1.18 -6.00
N LEU A 32 4.06 -1.46 -6.86
CA LEU A 32 3.95 -2.69 -7.66
C LEU A 32 4.50 -2.55 -9.09
N LYS A 33 4.75 -1.32 -9.56
CA LYS A 33 5.31 -1.04 -10.89
C LYS A 33 6.83 -1.03 -10.81
N ALA A 34 7.42 -2.23 -10.79
CA ALA A 34 8.85 -2.43 -11.05
C ALA A 34 9.17 -2.29 -12.55
#